data_AF-A0A4P2Q4N5-F1
#
_entry.id   AF-A0A4P2Q4N5-F1
#
_cell.length_a   1.000
_cell.length_b   1.000
_cell.length_c   1.000
_cell.angle_alpha   90.00
_cell.angle_beta   90.00
_cell.angle_gamma   90.00
#
_symmetry.space_group_name_H-M   'P 1'
#
loop_
_entity.id
_entity.type
_entity.pdbx_description
1 polymer ?
#
loop_
_entity_poly.entity_id
_entity_poly.type
_entity_poly.pdbx_seq_one_letter_code
_entity_poly.pdbx_strand_id
1 'polypeptide(L)'
;MTRIVSPEIFAEHLASQLLSSDVDPAPSKDELREMILVAFYASITKEEGRDLKFVIALVNTETLQSSQSGLDAWCPCVFTQPIDFNVTAVAKPAPAVNPNYSVIAVQSIDKSLKIVGVIRTSRNEYRQSRNEPYPTRLTPWKCLIIKSLGTGQLRVDVGFLYVASLTRGTIVDHDEYRQSRPVAVHKQLYKLASRSGLDEFDYAHVVHRTLLSLPDRGHGGIIIIQHDSEYKYLEGGYRIASGGTNLLDAVHQLGGRDLATSRIHIPAVALTLHTKETEAERQERLDFERRHREIKKELEVLRMIEDATNFAANLASVDGALVLNTNLTIASFGARILRTDDEFRVIDTLHANTEATSETRTHNPIKKTPRNASQLSSKLRLPLARISDIRCIRRWHIKRHASPEIRKPRKHLATNVAYVVISFSIYAQARIDTANFH
;
A
#
# COMPACT_ATOMS: atom_id res chain seq x y z
N MET A 1 -21.76 20.81 -9.17
CA MET A 1 -20.97 20.48 -10.39
C MET A 1 -19.51 20.51 -9.99
N THR A 2 -18.75 19.46 -10.27
CA THR A 2 -17.31 19.43 -9.95
C THR A 2 -16.56 20.22 -11.02
N ARG A 3 -15.81 21.26 -10.61
CA ARG A 3 -15.02 22.07 -11.55
C ARG A 3 -13.87 21.21 -12.08
N ILE A 4 -13.78 21.06 -13.40
CA ILE A 4 -12.66 20.39 -14.06
C ILE A 4 -11.41 21.26 -13.86
N VAL A 5 -10.36 20.66 -13.31
CA VAL A 5 -9.08 21.27 -13.03
C VAL A 5 -8.11 21.00 -14.18
N SER A 6 -7.45 22.05 -14.68
CA SER A 6 -6.41 21.94 -15.71
C SER A 6 -5.05 21.56 -15.09
N PRO A 7 -4.11 20.99 -15.86
CA PRO A 7 -2.78 20.67 -15.35
C PRO A 7 -2.02 21.91 -14.83
N GLU A 8 -2.27 23.11 -15.37
CA GLU A 8 -1.67 24.37 -14.87
C GLU A 8 -2.15 24.69 -13.46
N ILE A 9 -3.46 24.57 -13.21
CA ILE A 9 -4.03 24.79 -11.86
C ILE A 9 -3.49 23.73 -10.90
N PHE A 10 -3.32 22.48 -11.36
CA PHE A 10 -2.71 21.44 -10.55
C PHE A 10 -1.24 21.74 -10.20
N ALA A 11 -0.46 22.28 -11.14
CA ALA A 11 0.91 22.71 -10.88
C ALA A 11 0.97 23.88 -9.88
N GLU A 12 0.07 24.86 -9.98
CA GLU A 12 -0.02 25.98 -9.03
C GLU A 12 -0.39 25.49 -7.62
N HIS A 13 -1.32 24.55 -7.53
CA HIS A 13 -1.70 23.90 -6.29
C HIS A 13 -0.50 23.18 -5.65
N LEU A 14 0.21 22.36 -6.43
CA LEU A 14 1.42 21.67 -5.97
C LEU A 14 2.52 22.64 -5.53
N ALA A 15 2.73 23.75 -6.24
CA ALA A 15 3.73 24.75 -5.87
C ALA A 15 3.45 25.27 -4.45
N SER A 16 2.18 25.53 -4.10
CA SER A 16 1.82 26.01 -2.76
C SER A 16 2.11 24.99 -1.65
N GLN A 17 2.01 23.68 -1.95
CA GLN A 17 2.28 22.62 -0.98
C GLN A 17 3.79 22.34 -0.87
N LEU A 18 4.48 22.27 -2.00
CA LEU A 18 5.89 21.87 -2.07
C LEU A 18 6.85 22.93 -1.54
N LEU A 19 6.48 24.22 -1.58
CA LEU A 19 7.27 25.31 -0.98
C LEU A 19 7.52 25.13 0.53
N SER A 20 6.71 24.31 1.20
CA SER A 20 6.85 23.99 2.63
C SER A 20 7.60 22.68 2.91
N SER A 21 7.94 21.93 1.87
CA SER A 21 8.49 20.58 1.98
C SER A 21 10.00 20.54 1.80
N ASP A 22 10.63 19.57 2.46
CA ASP A 22 12.07 19.27 2.40
C ASP A 22 12.37 18.48 1.11
N VAL A 23 12.10 19.08 -0.04
CA VAL A 23 12.33 18.50 -1.38
C VAL A 23 13.75 18.84 -1.84
N ASP A 24 14.46 17.84 -2.36
CA ASP A 24 15.81 17.99 -2.88
C ASP A 24 16.00 17.16 -4.18
N PRO A 25 16.32 17.80 -5.32
CA PRO A 25 16.39 19.25 -5.52
C PRO A 25 15.01 19.90 -5.48
N ALA A 26 14.90 21.08 -4.86
CA ALA A 26 13.67 21.86 -4.86
C ALA A 26 13.39 22.45 -6.25
N PRO A 27 12.27 22.12 -6.91
CA PRO A 27 11.93 22.71 -8.21
C PRO A 27 11.56 24.18 -8.06
N SER A 28 11.97 25.01 -9.03
CA SER A 28 11.34 26.31 -9.24
C SER A 28 9.88 26.14 -9.67
N LYS A 29 9.08 27.21 -9.55
CA LYS A 29 7.68 27.20 -9.97
C LYS A 29 7.52 26.88 -11.46
N ASP A 30 8.43 27.39 -12.29
CA ASP A 30 8.40 27.19 -13.73
C ASP A 30 8.79 25.75 -14.11
N GLU A 31 9.80 25.18 -13.45
CA GLU A 31 10.18 23.77 -13.63
C GLU A 31 9.04 22.83 -13.20
N LEU A 32 8.42 23.07 -12.04
CA LEU A 32 7.29 22.26 -11.59
C LEU A 32 6.12 22.32 -12.59
N ARG A 33 5.82 23.53 -13.09
CA ARG A 33 4.79 23.74 -14.12
C ARG A 33 5.12 22.95 -15.39
N GLU A 34 6.35 23.06 -15.89
CA GLU A 34 6.82 22.34 -17.07
C GLU A 34 6.74 20.82 -16.87
N MET A 35 7.24 20.31 -15.75
CA MET A 35 7.17 18.89 -15.39
C MET A 35 5.74 18.34 -15.39
N ILE A 36 4.80 19.06 -14.78
CA ILE A 36 3.39 18.65 -14.73
C ILE A 36 2.75 18.69 -16.11
N LEU A 37 3.00 19.72 -16.91
CA LEU A 37 2.44 19.84 -18.25
C LEU A 37 2.98 18.73 -19.17
N VAL A 38 4.29 18.54 -19.21
CA VAL A 38 4.92 17.49 -20.02
C VAL A 38 4.42 16.11 -19.59
N ALA A 39 4.38 15.81 -18.29
CA ALA A 39 3.86 14.55 -17.79
C ALA A 39 2.37 14.36 -18.11
N PHE A 40 1.55 15.41 -18.00
CA PHE A 40 0.13 15.33 -18.31
C PHE A 40 -0.10 15.04 -19.79
N TYR A 41 0.51 15.81 -20.69
CA TYR A 41 0.34 15.61 -22.13
C TYR A 41 0.97 14.31 -22.61
N ALA A 42 2.12 13.90 -22.07
CA ALA A 42 2.70 12.58 -22.35
C ALA A 42 1.84 11.43 -21.82
N SER A 43 1.07 11.62 -20.74
CA SER A 43 0.12 10.58 -20.29
C SER A 43 -1.06 10.38 -21.24
N ILE A 44 -1.37 11.38 -22.06
CA ILE A 44 -2.50 11.33 -23.01
C ILE A 44 -2.07 10.75 -24.36
N THR A 45 -0.77 10.79 -24.68
CA THR A 45 -0.26 10.14 -25.88
C THR A 45 -0.39 8.62 -25.78
N LYS A 46 -0.43 7.98 -26.94
CA LYS A 46 -0.50 6.52 -27.06
C LYS A 46 0.68 6.06 -27.89
N GLU A 47 1.23 4.91 -27.51
CA GLU A 47 2.24 4.20 -28.31
C GLU A 47 1.67 2.82 -28.64
N GLU A 48 1.63 2.47 -29.93
CA GLU A 48 1.05 1.20 -30.41
C GLU A 48 -0.39 0.95 -29.88
N GLY A 49 -1.16 2.02 -29.70
CA GLY A 49 -2.53 1.97 -29.18
C GLY A 49 -2.66 1.76 -27.66
N ARG A 50 -1.54 1.65 -26.94
CA ARG A 50 -1.51 1.48 -25.48
C ARG A 50 -1.40 2.83 -24.77
N ASP A 51 -2.07 2.95 -23.64
CA ASP A 51 -1.91 4.10 -22.75
C ASP A 51 -0.54 4.05 -22.09
N LEU A 52 0.16 5.19 -22.06
CA LEU A 52 1.47 5.27 -21.44
C LEU A 52 1.37 5.35 -19.92
N LYS A 53 2.22 4.58 -19.24
CA LYS A 53 2.46 4.66 -17.80
C LYS A 53 3.94 4.83 -17.58
N PHE A 54 4.33 5.82 -16.80
CA PHE A 54 5.72 6.15 -16.54
C PHE A 54 5.85 6.90 -15.23
N VAL A 55 7.09 6.99 -14.74
CA VAL A 55 7.44 7.81 -13.59
C VAL A 55 8.61 8.71 -14.00
N ILE A 56 8.54 9.96 -13.60
CA ILE A 56 9.62 10.95 -13.75
C ILE A 56 10.05 11.38 -12.35
N ALA A 57 11.34 11.56 -12.12
CA ALA A 57 11.85 12.19 -10.90
C ALA A 57 12.80 13.35 -11.24
N LEU A 58 12.66 14.45 -10.50
CA LEU A 58 13.63 15.53 -10.53
C LEU A 58 14.82 15.15 -9.63
N VAL A 59 16.01 15.01 -10.20
CA VAL A 59 17.21 14.54 -9.50
C VAL A 59 18.35 15.55 -9.62
N ASN A 60 19.25 15.54 -8.65
CA ASN A 60 20.50 16.30 -8.70
C ASN A 60 21.67 15.36 -9.09
N THR A 61 22.82 15.95 -9.43
CA THR A 61 24.02 15.19 -9.84
C THR A 61 24.49 14.23 -8.74
N GLU A 62 24.41 14.64 -7.47
CA GLU A 62 24.80 13.81 -6.33
C GLU A 62 23.92 12.56 -6.22
N THR A 63 22.62 12.69 -6.50
CA THR A 63 21.68 11.55 -6.49
C THR A 63 22.00 10.56 -7.62
N LEU A 64 22.47 11.05 -8.78
CA LEU A 64 22.93 10.18 -9.88
C LEU A 64 24.30 9.55 -9.61
N GLN A 65 25.16 10.22 -8.84
CA GLN A 65 26.51 9.74 -8.54
C GLN A 65 26.59 8.87 -7.29
N SER A 66 25.61 8.98 -6.39
CA SER A 66 25.47 8.14 -5.19
C SER A 66 25.03 6.74 -5.58
N SER A 67 25.94 6.01 -6.22
CA SER A 67 25.90 4.55 -6.28
C SER A 67 26.05 4.02 -4.87
N GLN A 68 24.92 3.89 -4.16
CA GLN A 68 24.94 3.13 -2.91
C GLN A 68 25.32 1.70 -3.28
N SER A 69 26.27 1.10 -2.57
CA SER A 69 26.57 -0.31 -2.76
C SER A 69 25.52 -1.12 -1.99
N GLY A 70 24.85 -2.06 -2.67
CA GLY A 70 23.87 -2.95 -2.03
C GLY A 70 22.69 -3.30 -2.94
N LEU A 71 21.83 -4.20 -2.46
CA LEU A 71 20.60 -4.61 -3.14
C LEU A 71 19.55 -3.48 -3.26
N ASP A 72 19.74 -2.42 -2.47
CA ASP A 72 18.84 -1.27 -2.33
C ASP A 72 19.29 -0.06 -3.16
N ALA A 73 20.36 -0.24 -3.94
CA ALA A 73 21.01 0.83 -4.68
C ALA A 73 20.15 1.38 -5.82
N TRP A 74 20.05 2.70 -5.90
CA TRP A 74 19.77 3.38 -7.16
C TRP A 74 20.81 2.94 -8.19
N CYS A 75 20.33 2.36 -9.28
CA CYS A 75 21.19 1.97 -10.40
C CYS A 75 20.88 2.91 -11.58
N PRO A 76 21.52 4.09 -11.63
CA PRO A 76 21.32 5.05 -12.71
C PRO A 76 21.96 4.53 -14.00
N CYS A 77 21.17 4.52 -15.07
CA CYS A 77 21.61 4.38 -16.45
C CYS A 77 21.64 5.78 -17.08
N VAL A 78 22.75 6.49 -16.91
CA VAL A 78 22.94 7.87 -17.38
C VAL A 78 23.18 7.88 -18.89
N PHE A 79 22.51 8.77 -19.61
CA PHE A 79 22.72 8.97 -21.04
C PHE A 79 24.02 9.72 -21.31
N THR A 80 24.68 9.41 -22.42
CA THR A 80 25.90 10.10 -22.84
C THR A 80 25.64 11.57 -23.19
N GLN A 81 24.42 11.88 -23.67
CA GLN A 81 23.96 13.22 -23.95
C GLN A 81 22.58 13.44 -23.31
N PRO A 82 22.39 14.49 -22.50
CA PRO A 82 21.08 14.85 -21.99
C PRO A 82 20.10 15.18 -23.13
N ILE A 83 18.85 14.76 -22.98
CA ILE A 83 17.78 14.97 -23.96
C ILE A 83 16.87 16.10 -23.46
N ASP A 84 16.41 16.98 -24.35
CA ASP A 84 15.42 18.01 -24.00
C ASP A 84 14.18 17.40 -23.36
N PHE A 85 13.77 17.91 -22.20
CA PHE A 85 12.58 17.43 -21.52
C PHE A 85 11.32 17.96 -22.21
N ASN A 86 10.67 17.10 -23.00
CA ASN A 86 9.43 17.41 -23.69
C ASN A 86 8.53 16.17 -23.81
N VAL A 87 7.31 16.35 -24.31
CA VAL A 87 6.29 15.29 -24.41
C VAL A 87 6.81 14.07 -25.18
N THR A 88 7.43 14.30 -26.35
CA THR A 88 7.98 13.23 -27.20
C THR A 88 9.13 12.50 -26.52
N ALA A 89 10.02 13.23 -25.86
CA ALA A 89 11.19 12.67 -25.17
C ALA A 89 10.80 11.82 -23.95
N VAL A 90 9.68 12.10 -23.29
CA VAL A 90 9.11 11.27 -22.22
C VAL A 90 8.34 10.08 -22.78
N ALA A 91 7.53 10.30 -23.83
CA ALA A 91 6.68 9.26 -24.41
C ALA A 91 7.49 8.11 -25.03
N LYS A 92 8.62 8.41 -25.68
CA LYS A 92 9.47 7.43 -26.36
C LYS A 92 10.07 6.35 -25.43
N PRO A 93 10.66 6.67 -24.27
CA PRO A 93 11.15 5.65 -23.34
C PRO A 93 10.06 5.03 -22.47
N ALA A 94 8.88 5.65 -22.33
CA ALA A 94 7.83 5.18 -21.42
C ALA A 94 7.46 3.69 -21.57
N PRO A 95 7.33 3.10 -22.79
CA PRO A 95 7.05 1.67 -22.95
C PRO A 95 8.17 0.74 -22.45
N ALA A 96 9.41 1.22 -22.42
CA ALA A 96 10.57 0.46 -21.96
C ALA A 96 10.81 0.56 -20.45
N VAL A 97 10.18 1.54 -19.78
CA VAL A 97 10.32 1.81 -18.35
C VAL A 97 9.16 1.14 -17.62
N ASN A 98 9.46 0.29 -16.64
CA ASN A 98 8.44 -0.20 -15.73
C ASN A 98 8.20 0.86 -14.64
N PRO A 99 7.01 1.50 -14.55
CA PRO A 99 6.76 2.56 -13.57
C PRO A 99 6.87 2.10 -12.11
N ASN A 100 6.87 0.79 -11.85
CA ASN A 100 7.05 0.22 -10.51
C ASN A 100 8.52 0.07 -10.11
N TYR A 101 9.45 -0.02 -11.07
CA TYR A 101 10.86 -0.37 -10.82
C TYR A 101 11.86 0.55 -11.52
N SER A 102 11.38 1.56 -12.22
CA SER A 102 12.23 2.48 -12.95
C SER A 102 11.58 3.83 -13.13
N VAL A 103 12.43 4.84 -13.14
CA VAL A 103 12.05 6.25 -13.17
C VAL A 103 12.90 6.96 -14.22
N ILE A 104 12.26 7.79 -15.04
CA ILE A 104 12.94 8.68 -15.97
C ILE A 104 13.57 9.81 -15.15
N ALA A 105 14.90 9.90 -15.20
CA ALA A 105 15.66 10.88 -14.45
C ALA A 105 15.67 12.21 -15.18
N VAL A 106 15.15 13.26 -14.53
CA VAL A 106 15.12 14.63 -15.06
C VAL A 106 15.97 15.52 -14.18
N GLN A 107 16.78 16.38 -14.79
CA GLN A 107 17.64 17.33 -14.10
C GLN A 107 17.44 18.73 -14.67
N SER A 108 17.57 19.75 -13.82
CA SER A 108 17.70 21.13 -14.26
C SER A 108 19.15 21.42 -14.63
N ILE A 109 19.39 21.73 -15.90
CA ILE A 109 20.70 22.10 -16.46
C ILE A 109 20.54 23.45 -17.14
N ASP A 110 21.25 24.46 -16.65
CA ASP A 110 21.18 25.85 -17.17
C ASP A 110 19.76 26.41 -17.22
N LYS A 111 18.94 26.13 -16.19
CA LYS A 111 17.51 26.50 -16.09
C LYS A 111 16.60 25.84 -17.12
N SER A 112 17.07 24.77 -17.77
CA SER A 112 16.27 23.96 -18.68
C SER A 112 16.20 22.53 -18.17
N LEU A 113 15.01 21.92 -18.24
CA LEU A 113 14.84 20.53 -17.84
C LEU A 113 15.39 19.60 -18.94
N LYS A 114 16.16 18.60 -18.52
CA LYS A 114 16.74 17.58 -19.41
C LYS A 114 16.49 16.19 -18.84
N ILE A 115 16.17 15.23 -19.69
CA ILE A 115 16.22 13.80 -19.37
C ILE A 115 17.68 13.36 -19.42
N VAL A 116 18.21 12.96 -18.27
CA VAL A 116 19.62 12.58 -18.10
C VAL A 116 19.83 11.08 -18.02
N GLY A 117 18.75 10.29 -17.93
CA GLY A 117 18.83 8.84 -17.93
C GLY A 117 17.57 8.16 -17.42
N VAL A 118 17.72 6.88 -17.08
CA VAL A 118 16.71 6.09 -16.37
C VAL A 118 17.35 5.54 -15.11
N ILE A 119 16.66 5.63 -13.98
CA ILE A 119 17.09 5.05 -12.72
C ILE A 119 16.26 3.81 -12.47
N ARG A 120 16.92 2.66 -12.29
CA ARG A 120 16.26 1.48 -11.74
C ARG A 120 16.14 1.68 -10.24
N THR A 121 14.91 1.69 -9.75
CA THR A 121 14.57 1.75 -8.33
C THR A 121 14.61 0.35 -7.75
N SER A 122 15.07 0.21 -6.50
CA SER A 122 15.06 -1.10 -5.85
C SER A 122 13.61 -1.59 -5.66
N ARG A 123 13.41 -2.90 -5.47
CA ARG A 123 12.08 -3.42 -5.09
C ARG A 123 11.59 -2.79 -3.78
N ASN A 124 12.49 -2.26 -2.96
CA ASN A 124 12.17 -1.74 -1.64
C ASN A 124 11.42 -0.41 -1.69
N GLU A 125 11.67 0.39 -2.72
CA GLU A 125 11.03 1.69 -2.93
C GLU A 125 9.58 1.49 -3.31
N TYR A 126 9.37 0.54 -4.22
CA TYR A 126 8.07 0.02 -4.57
C TYR A 126 7.32 -0.51 -3.35
N ARG A 127 7.99 -1.35 -2.54
CA ARG A 127 7.48 -1.89 -1.28
C ARG A 127 7.12 -0.79 -0.28
N GLN A 128 7.97 0.21 -0.08
CA GLN A 128 7.71 1.34 0.82
C GLN A 128 6.56 2.21 0.33
N SER A 129 6.46 2.49 -0.96
CA SER A 129 5.33 3.21 -1.55
C SER A 129 3.99 2.49 -1.36
N ARG A 130 4.07 1.18 -1.05
CA ARG A 130 2.98 0.28 -0.73
C ARG A 130 2.84 -0.02 0.77
N ASN A 131 3.58 0.67 1.65
CA ASN A 131 3.63 0.45 3.10
C ASN A 131 4.02 -1.00 3.51
N GLU A 132 4.79 -1.72 2.70
CA GLU A 132 5.29 -3.04 3.10
C GLU A 132 6.31 -2.92 4.25
N PRO A 133 6.28 -3.84 5.24
CA PRO A 133 7.29 -3.88 6.28
C PRO A 133 8.67 -4.05 5.65
N TYR A 134 9.59 -3.16 6.02
CA TYR A 134 10.91 -3.07 5.41
C TYR A 134 12.02 -3.06 6.48
N PRO A 135 13.05 -3.92 6.38
CA PRO A 135 14.02 -4.13 7.46
C PRO A 135 15.03 -3.00 7.66
N THR A 136 15.18 -2.05 6.74
CA THR A 136 16.13 -0.93 6.88
C THR A 136 15.43 0.42 6.87
N ARG A 137 15.86 1.32 7.77
CA ARG A 137 15.52 2.75 7.71
C ARG A 137 16.31 3.36 6.57
N LEU A 138 15.89 3.14 5.32
CA LEU A 138 16.41 3.92 4.21
C LEU A 138 16.02 5.38 4.45
N THR A 139 16.98 6.28 4.36
CA THR A 139 16.68 7.70 4.25
C THR A 139 15.87 7.85 2.95
N PRO A 140 14.61 8.27 3.01
CA PRO A 140 13.84 8.45 1.79
C PRO A 140 14.52 9.46 0.90
N TRP A 141 14.48 9.24 -0.41
CA TRP A 141 14.83 10.30 -1.33
C TRP A 141 13.87 11.45 -1.10
N LYS A 142 14.41 12.65 -1.20
CA LYS A 142 13.64 13.88 -1.06
C LYS A 142 13.26 14.45 -2.42
N CYS A 143 13.48 13.71 -3.50
CA CYS A 143 13.17 14.19 -4.84
C CYS A 143 11.67 14.26 -5.11
N LEU A 144 11.30 15.19 -5.99
CA LEU A 144 9.96 15.24 -6.58
C LEU A 144 9.78 14.07 -7.55
N ILE A 145 8.71 13.31 -7.39
CA ILE A 145 8.34 12.18 -8.24
C ILE A 145 6.95 12.41 -8.81
N ILE A 146 6.82 12.33 -10.14
CA ILE A 146 5.55 12.44 -10.86
C ILE A 146 5.27 11.10 -11.56
N LYS A 147 4.16 10.46 -11.20
CA LYS A 147 3.71 9.18 -11.75
C LYS A 147 2.52 9.40 -12.66
N SER A 148 2.62 8.91 -13.89
CA SER A 148 1.46 8.73 -14.76
C SER A 148 0.82 7.36 -14.48
N LEU A 149 -0.42 7.39 -13.97
CA LEU A 149 -1.19 6.17 -13.65
C LEU A 149 -2.04 5.69 -14.84
N GLY A 150 -2.19 6.55 -15.85
CA GLY A 150 -2.97 6.35 -17.07
C GLY A 150 -3.30 7.69 -17.72
N THR A 151 -4.19 7.68 -18.71
CA THR A 151 -4.56 8.87 -19.50
C THR A 151 -5.05 10.03 -18.65
N GLY A 152 -4.28 11.12 -18.63
CA GLY A 152 -4.60 12.35 -17.89
C GLY A 152 -4.61 12.16 -16.37
N GLN A 153 -4.02 11.09 -15.85
CA GLN A 153 -3.96 10.79 -14.42
C GLN A 153 -2.53 10.92 -13.91
N LEU A 154 -2.32 11.90 -13.04
CA LEU A 154 -1.02 12.15 -12.42
C LEU A 154 -1.10 11.98 -10.92
N ARG A 155 -0.03 11.44 -10.34
CA ARG A 155 0.22 11.40 -8.90
C ARG A 155 1.58 12.03 -8.62
N VAL A 156 1.63 12.89 -7.62
CA VAL A 156 2.87 13.54 -7.20
C VAL A 156 3.22 13.09 -5.80
N ASP A 157 4.46 12.63 -5.66
CA ASP A 157 5.07 12.20 -4.41
C ASP A 157 6.36 12.98 -4.18
N VAL A 158 6.78 13.13 -2.92
CA VAL A 158 8.12 13.56 -2.51
C VAL A 158 8.75 12.39 -1.77
N GLY A 159 9.68 11.70 -2.42
CA GLY A 159 10.11 10.39 -1.96
C GLY A 159 8.95 9.41 -1.84
N PHE A 160 8.66 8.96 -0.61
CA PHE A 160 7.49 8.12 -0.32
C PHE A 160 6.24 8.92 0.09
N LEU A 161 6.36 10.22 0.34
CA LEU A 161 5.26 11.03 0.82
C LEU A 161 4.36 11.40 -0.35
N TYR A 162 3.14 10.89 -0.35
CA TYR A 162 2.12 11.33 -1.31
C TYR A 162 1.77 12.80 -1.03
N VAL A 163 1.70 13.62 -2.08
CA VAL A 163 1.39 15.06 -1.96
C VAL A 163 -0.03 15.30 -2.46
N ALA A 164 -0.25 15.05 -3.76
CA ALA A 164 -1.56 15.17 -4.38
C ALA A 164 -1.64 14.35 -5.67
N SER A 165 -2.85 14.17 -6.19
CA SER A 165 -3.08 13.58 -7.51
C SER A 165 -4.09 14.38 -8.31
N LEU A 166 -3.94 14.36 -9.63
CA LEU A 166 -4.90 14.85 -10.60
C LEU A 166 -5.56 13.64 -11.25
N THR A 167 -6.83 13.40 -10.93
CA THR A 167 -7.60 12.28 -11.48
C THR A 167 -8.88 12.81 -12.08
N ARG A 168 -9.10 12.58 -13.38
CA ARG A 168 -10.34 12.98 -14.08
C ARG A 168 -10.70 14.47 -13.89
N GLY A 169 -9.68 15.33 -13.91
CA GLY A 169 -9.85 16.77 -13.69
C GLY A 169 -10.21 17.15 -12.26
N THR A 170 -9.93 16.30 -11.28
CA THR A 170 -10.09 16.60 -9.85
C THR A 170 -8.77 16.44 -9.11
N ILE A 171 -8.48 17.36 -8.20
CA ILE A 171 -7.33 17.26 -7.30
C ILE A 171 -7.75 16.49 -6.06
N VAL A 172 -6.93 15.52 -5.65
CA VAL A 172 -7.09 14.78 -4.39
C VAL A 172 -5.83 14.98 -3.55
N ASP A 173 -5.97 15.59 -2.38
CA ASP A 173 -4.86 15.90 -1.48
C ASP A 173 -4.49 14.75 -0.53
N HIS A 174 -3.25 14.76 -0.04
CA HIS A 174 -2.72 13.76 0.89
C HIS A 174 -3.45 13.69 2.24
N ASP A 175 -4.00 14.79 2.75
CA ASP A 175 -4.65 14.79 4.08
C ASP A 175 -5.91 13.89 4.13
N GLU A 176 -6.55 13.63 2.99
CA GLU A 176 -7.61 12.62 2.90
C GLU A 176 -7.07 11.18 3.02
N TYR A 177 -5.83 10.94 2.59
CA TYR A 177 -5.20 9.61 2.60
C TYR A 177 -4.71 9.22 4.00
N ARG A 178 -4.20 10.19 4.77
CA ARG A 178 -3.64 10.02 6.12
C ARG A 178 -4.64 9.45 7.15
N GLN A 179 -5.94 9.64 6.92
CA GLN A 179 -6.98 9.22 7.87
C GLN A 179 -7.25 7.70 7.83
N SER A 180 -6.79 6.99 6.80
CA SER A 180 -6.89 5.53 6.71
C SER A 180 -5.64 4.84 7.26
N ARG A 181 -5.33 5.02 8.54
CA ARG A 181 -4.08 4.48 9.13
C ARG A 181 -3.98 2.95 8.92
N PRO A 182 -2.90 2.46 8.26
CA PRO A 182 -2.59 1.03 8.20
C PRO A 182 -2.60 0.35 9.56
N VAL A 183 -2.27 1.10 10.62
CA VAL A 183 -2.23 0.61 12.02
C VAL A 183 -3.55 -0.05 12.45
N ALA A 184 -4.71 0.50 12.06
CA ALA A 184 -5.99 -0.07 12.45
C ALA A 184 -6.23 -1.42 11.73
N VAL A 185 -5.87 -1.52 10.45
CA VAL A 185 -5.97 -2.75 9.67
C VAL A 185 -5.01 -3.80 10.21
N HIS A 186 -3.75 -3.45 10.47
CA HIS A 186 -2.75 -4.35 11.05
C HIS A 186 -3.21 -4.90 12.41
N LYS A 187 -3.74 -4.03 13.29
CA LYS A 187 -4.28 -4.47 14.58
C LYS A 187 -5.42 -5.48 14.45
N GLN A 188 -6.25 -5.35 13.42
CA GLN A 188 -7.32 -6.34 13.16
C GLN A 188 -6.78 -7.63 12.55
N LEU A 189 -5.82 -7.53 11.63
CA LEU A 189 -5.14 -8.70 11.05
C LEU A 189 -4.43 -9.52 12.14
N TYR A 190 -3.71 -8.86 13.06
CA TYR A 190 -3.08 -9.53 14.19
C TYR A 190 -4.10 -10.26 15.06
N LYS A 191 -5.22 -9.62 15.42
CA LYS A 191 -6.29 -10.29 16.16
C LYS A 191 -6.86 -11.51 15.44
N LEU A 192 -7.01 -11.46 14.12
CA LEU A 192 -7.47 -12.59 13.32
C LEU A 192 -6.44 -13.72 13.28
N ALA A 193 -5.16 -13.37 13.16
CA ALA A 193 -4.05 -14.30 13.20
C ALA A 193 -3.97 -15.03 14.54
N SER A 194 -3.96 -14.31 15.68
CA SER A 194 -3.90 -14.95 17.00
C SER A 194 -5.12 -15.84 17.27
N ARG A 195 -6.32 -15.46 16.80
CA ARG A 195 -7.52 -16.31 16.90
C ARG A 195 -7.43 -17.59 16.09
N SER A 196 -6.69 -17.58 14.99
CA SER A 196 -6.54 -18.72 14.09
C SER A 196 -5.29 -19.55 14.41
N GLY A 197 -4.55 -19.20 15.47
CA GLY A 197 -3.32 -19.89 15.86
C GLY A 197 -2.17 -19.72 14.86
N LEU A 198 -2.18 -18.63 14.10
CA LEU A 198 -1.16 -18.31 13.10
C LEU A 198 -0.24 -17.20 13.61
N ASP A 199 1.01 -17.18 13.12
CA ASP A 199 1.93 -16.08 13.41
C ASP A 199 1.37 -14.75 12.89
N GLU A 200 1.35 -13.74 13.76
CA GLU A 200 0.70 -12.46 13.47
C GLU A 200 1.39 -11.70 12.33
N PHE A 201 2.72 -11.77 12.27
CA PHE A 201 3.52 -11.08 11.26
C PHE A 201 3.37 -11.74 9.90
N ASP A 202 3.52 -13.06 9.84
CA ASP A 202 3.42 -13.83 8.60
C ASP A 202 2.01 -13.77 8.01
N TYR A 203 0.99 -13.84 8.85
CA TYR A 203 -0.40 -13.67 8.46
C TYR A 203 -0.63 -12.32 7.80
N ALA A 204 -0.23 -11.23 8.49
CA ALA A 204 -0.39 -9.89 7.96
C ALA A 204 0.41 -9.69 6.67
N HIS A 205 1.62 -10.26 6.60
CA HIS A 205 2.49 -10.19 5.44
C HIS A 205 1.88 -10.84 4.19
N VAL A 206 1.31 -12.05 4.32
CA VAL A 206 0.65 -12.76 3.20
C VAL A 206 -0.60 -12.01 2.73
N VAL A 207 -1.45 -11.55 3.66
CA VAL A 207 -2.64 -10.75 3.31
C VAL A 207 -2.22 -9.46 2.61
N HIS A 208 -1.23 -8.76 3.15
CA HIS A 208 -0.75 -7.50 2.60
C HIS A 208 -0.19 -7.68 1.18
N ARG A 209 0.66 -8.68 0.96
CA ARG A 209 1.17 -8.99 -0.38
C ARG A 209 0.07 -9.31 -1.39
N THR A 210 -0.95 -10.04 -0.97
CA THR A 210 -2.12 -10.31 -1.83
C THR A 210 -2.81 -9.00 -2.23
N LEU A 211 -3.06 -8.10 -1.27
CA LEU A 211 -3.70 -6.80 -1.52
C LEU A 211 -2.87 -5.91 -2.44
N LEU A 212 -1.56 -5.90 -2.26
CA LEU A 212 -0.66 -5.10 -3.08
C LEU A 212 -0.54 -5.64 -4.50
N SER A 213 -0.71 -6.93 -4.68
CA SER A 213 -0.71 -7.57 -5.99
C SER A 213 -1.95 -7.21 -6.82
N LEU A 214 -3.06 -6.78 -6.20
CA LEU A 214 -4.29 -6.38 -6.90
C LEU A 214 -4.08 -5.22 -7.87
N PRO A 215 -3.45 -4.09 -7.47
CA PRO A 215 -3.16 -3.00 -8.37
C PRO A 215 -2.42 -3.37 -9.66
N ASP A 216 -1.48 -4.31 -9.58
CA ASP A 216 -0.66 -4.71 -10.74
C ASP A 216 -1.48 -5.40 -11.83
N ARG A 217 -2.67 -5.89 -11.48
CA ARG A 217 -3.62 -6.52 -12.40
C ARG A 217 -4.57 -5.53 -13.04
N GLY A 218 -4.51 -4.24 -12.68
CA GLY A 218 -5.42 -3.21 -13.22
C GLY A 218 -6.85 -3.28 -12.67
N HIS A 219 -7.10 -4.11 -11.65
CA HIS A 219 -8.41 -4.29 -11.05
C HIS A 219 -8.43 -3.73 -9.61
N GLY A 220 -9.55 -3.11 -9.24
CA GLY A 220 -9.88 -2.95 -7.82
C GLY A 220 -10.38 -4.30 -7.31
N GLY A 221 -9.87 -4.75 -6.17
CA GLY A 221 -10.27 -6.01 -5.56
C GLY A 221 -10.70 -5.80 -4.11
N ILE A 222 -11.62 -6.64 -3.65
CA ILE A 222 -12.08 -6.65 -2.26
C ILE A 222 -11.69 -8.00 -1.67
N ILE A 223 -10.97 -7.98 -0.55
CA ILE A 223 -10.73 -9.17 0.26
C ILE A 223 -11.59 -9.06 1.52
N ILE A 224 -12.40 -10.09 1.74
CA ILE A 224 -13.23 -10.24 2.94
C ILE A 224 -12.65 -11.40 3.73
N ILE A 225 -12.22 -11.11 4.97
CA ILE A 225 -11.80 -12.16 5.91
C ILE A 225 -12.88 -12.30 6.97
N GLN A 226 -13.44 -13.50 7.11
CA GLN A 226 -14.56 -13.78 8.03
C GLN A 226 -14.53 -15.21 8.57
N HIS A 227 -15.38 -15.52 9.55
CA HIS A 227 -15.53 -16.87 10.09
C HIS A 227 -16.45 -17.73 9.22
N ASP A 228 -16.23 -19.05 9.21
CA ASP A 228 -16.95 -20.02 8.37
C ASP A 228 -18.47 -20.01 8.58
N SER A 229 -18.93 -19.58 9.74
CA SER A 229 -20.36 -19.50 10.07
C SER A 229 -21.07 -18.27 9.51
N GLU A 230 -20.37 -17.35 8.85
CA GLU A 230 -20.87 -15.99 8.59
C GLU A 230 -21.14 -15.68 7.10
N TYR A 231 -21.14 -16.71 6.24
CA TYR A 231 -21.43 -16.58 4.81
C TYR A 231 -22.83 -16.09 4.43
N LYS A 232 -23.75 -15.94 5.39
CA LYS A 232 -25.15 -15.58 5.12
C LYS A 232 -25.36 -14.21 4.45
N TYR A 233 -24.38 -13.32 4.51
CA TYR A 233 -24.45 -12.00 3.87
C TYR A 233 -23.71 -11.92 2.54
N LEU A 234 -23.19 -13.05 2.06
CA LEU A 234 -22.46 -13.14 0.80
C LEU A 234 -23.21 -14.06 -0.15
N GLU A 235 -23.57 -13.52 -1.30
CA GLU A 235 -23.99 -14.32 -2.44
C GLU A 235 -22.71 -14.84 -3.10
N GLY A 236 -22.40 -16.11 -2.85
CA GLY A 236 -21.17 -16.71 -3.33
C GLY A 236 -21.20 -16.83 -4.85
N GLY A 237 -20.23 -16.22 -5.53
CA GLY A 237 -20.00 -16.43 -6.96
C GLY A 237 -19.50 -17.86 -7.21
N TYR A 238 -18.20 -18.06 -7.00
CA TYR A 238 -17.54 -19.36 -7.17
C TYR A 238 -17.05 -19.90 -5.83
N ARG A 239 -17.75 -20.89 -5.27
CA ARG A 239 -17.37 -21.55 -4.01
C ARG A 239 -16.32 -22.64 -4.26
N ILE A 240 -15.33 -22.72 -3.39
CA ILE A 240 -14.29 -23.75 -3.45
C ILE A 240 -14.65 -24.88 -2.49
N ALA A 241 -14.93 -26.07 -3.02
CA ALA A 241 -15.49 -27.18 -2.24
C ALA A 241 -14.58 -27.68 -1.10
N SER A 242 -13.26 -27.66 -1.29
CA SER A 242 -12.28 -28.14 -0.31
C SER A 242 -11.49 -27.03 0.39
N GLY A 243 -11.82 -25.76 0.13
CA GLY A 243 -10.99 -24.61 0.54
C GLY A 243 -9.64 -24.57 -0.17
N GLY A 244 -9.25 -23.42 -0.71
CA GLY A 244 -7.90 -23.24 -1.27
C GLY A 244 -6.88 -22.94 -0.17
N THR A 245 -5.91 -23.83 0.09
CA THR A 245 -4.96 -23.68 1.21
C THR A 245 -3.70 -22.89 0.88
N ASN A 246 -3.47 -22.51 -0.38
CA ASN A 246 -2.21 -21.90 -0.84
C ASN A 246 -1.71 -20.74 0.06
N LEU A 247 -2.60 -19.86 0.54
CA LEU A 247 -2.22 -18.77 1.44
C LEU A 247 -1.90 -19.24 2.87
N LEU A 248 -2.64 -20.22 3.39
CA LEU A 248 -2.37 -20.86 4.67
C LEU A 248 -1.02 -21.58 4.64
N ASP A 249 -0.75 -22.33 3.58
CA ASP A 249 0.52 -23.02 3.37
C ASP A 249 1.68 -22.02 3.29
N ALA A 250 1.48 -20.86 2.65
CA ALA A 250 2.44 -19.76 2.64
C ALA A 250 2.74 -19.20 4.04
N VAL A 251 1.72 -19.05 4.90
CA VAL A 251 1.91 -18.62 6.29
C VAL A 251 2.67 -19.68 7.09
N HIS A 252 2.32 -20.97 6.96
CA HIS A 252 3.02 -22.03 7.70
C HIS A 252 4.48 -22.18 7.28
N GLN A 253 4.81 -22.03 6.01
CA GLN A 253 6.20 -22.08 5.53
C GLN A 253 7.01 -20.84 5.95
N LEU A 254 6.35 -19.70 6.16
CA LEU A 254 6.98 -18.57 6.83
C LEU A 254 7.19 -18.85 8.32
N GLY A 255 6.19 -19.33 9.05
CA GLY A 255 6.30 -19.57 10.50
C GLY A 255 7.24 -20.74 10.87
N GLY A 256 7.42 -21.71 9.96
CA GLY A 256 8.43 -22.77 10.05
C GLY A 256 9.87 -22.26 9.88
N ARG A 257 10.05 -20.95 9.67
CA ARG A 257 11.34 -20.28 9.83
C ARG A 257 11.69 -20.22 11.31
N ASP A 258 12.31 -21.29 11.79
CA ASP A 258 13.35 -21.20 12.83
C ASP A 258 14.57 -20.45 12.25
N LEU A 259 14.35 -19.21 11.78
CA LEU A 259 15.38 -18.31 11.30
C LEU A 259 15.97 -17.60 12.52
N ALA A 260 16.83 -18.30 13.23
CA ALA A 260 17.85 -17.65 14.03
C ALA A 260 18.70 -16.77 13.07
N THR A 261 18.33 -15.50 12.93
CA THR A 261 19.24 -14.38 12.59
C THR A 261 20.22 -14.64 11.44
N SER A 262 19.71 -14.90 10.23
CA SER A 262 20.53 -14.85 9.02
C SER A 262 20.53 -13.44 8.42
N ARG A 263 21.40 -12.55 8.95
CA ARG A 263 21.84 -11.38 8.20
C ARG A 263 22.88 -11.86 7.19
N ILE A 264 22.44 -12.18 5.98
CA ILE A 264 23.30 -12.64 4.90
C ILE A 264 24.18 -11.48 4.44
N HIS A 265 25.43 -11.47 4.88
CA HIS A 265 26.52 -10.82 4.18
C HIS A 265 26.85 -11.72 2.99
N ILE A 266 26.78 -11.20 1.76
CA ILE A 266 27.18 -11.92 0.54
C ILE A 266 28.66 -11.60 0.31
N PRO A 267 29.62 -12.51 0.57
CA PRO A 267 30.97 -12.33 0.04
C PRO A 267 30.95 -12.76 -1.43
N ALA A 268 31.45 -11.91 -2.31
CA ALA A 268 31.74 -12.27 -3.69
C ALA A 268 32.75 -13.43 -3.69
N VAL A 269 32.32 -14.63 -4.13
CA VAL A 269 33.20 -15.80 -4.17
C VAL A 269 34.06 -15.75 -5.41
N ALA A 270 35.38 -15.75 -5.17
CA ALA A 270 36.42 -15.94 -6.15
C ALA A 270 36.48 -17.40 -6.59
N LEU A 271 36.38 -17.63 -7.90
CA LEU A 271 36.68 -18.91 -8.55
C LEU A 271 38.21 -19.02 -8.71
N THR A 272 38.85 -19.93 -7.97
CA THR A 272 40.22 -20.37 -8.29
C THR A 272 40.32 -21.89 -8.20
N LEU A 273 40.88 -22.50 -9.24
CA LEU A 273 40.96 -23.94 -9.48
C LEU A 273 42.20 -24.59 -8.83
N HIS A 274 41.95 -25.76 -8.21
CA HIS A 274 42.81 -26.93 -7.97
C HIS A 274 44.28 -26.78 -7.56
N THR A 275 44.52 -27.03 -6.27
CA THR A 275 45.64 -27.86 -5.75
C THR A 275 45.11 -28.76 -4.62
N LYS A 276 45.90 -29.74 -4.13
CA LYS A 276 45.55 -30.69 -3.06
C LYS A 276 44.78 -29.99 -1.93
N GLU A 277 43.48 -30.26 -1.87
CA GLU A 277 42.55 -29.56 -0.99
C GLU A 277 42.99 -29.75 0.46
N THR A 278 43.38 -28.65 1.09
CA THR A 278 43.68 -28.62 2.52
C THR A 278 42.39 -28.80 3.31
N GLU A 279 42.47 -29.29 4.55
CA GLU A 279 41.28 -29.44 5.41
C GLU A 279 40.53 -28.11 5.60
N ALA A 280 41.25 -26.98 5.55
CA ALA A 280 40.67 -25.64 5.57
C ALA A 280 39.81 -25.35 4.34
N GLU A 281 40.29 -25.64 3.13
CA GLU A 281 39.53 -25.47 1.88
C GLU A 281 38.29 -26.39 1.85
N ARG A 282 38.44 -27.62 2.35
CA ARG A 282 37.31 -28.55 2.49
C ARG A 282 36.23 -28.00 3.41
N GLN A 283 36.62 -27.46 4.56
CA GLN A 283 35.69 -26.85 5.52
C GLN A 283 35.00 -25.62 4.91
N GLU A 284 35.75 -24.77 4.20
CA GLU A 284 35.19 -23.61 3.50
C GLU A 284 34.17 -24.02 2.43
N ARG A 285 34.44 -25.07 1.65
CA ARG A 285 33.49 -25.62 0.68
C ARG A 285 32.21 -26.12 1.36
N LEU A 286 32.33 -26.89 2.45
CA LEU A 286 31.17 -27.38 3.20
C LEU A 286 30.32 -26.25 3.77
N ASP A 287 30.96 -25.18 4.25
CA ASP A 287 30.28 -23.99 4.77
C ASP A 287 29.65 -23.16 3.64
N PHE A 288 30.27 -23.11 2.47
CA PHE A 288 29.66 -22.53 1.27
C PHE A 288 28.43 -23.34 0.81
N GLU A 289 28.52 -24.66 0.72
CA GLU A 289 27.40 -25.53 0.34
C GLU A 289 26.25 -25.48 1.35
N ARG A 290 26.55 -25.36 2.65
CA ARG A 290 25.53 -25.16 3.69
C ARG A 290 24.80 -23.83 3.48
N ARG A 291 25.53 -22.72 3.33
CA ARG A 291 24.96 -21.40 3.06
C ARG A 291 24.17 -21.38 1.75
N HIS A 292 24.67 -22.01 0.70
CA HIS A 292 23.99 -22.08 -0.59
C HIS A 292 22.66 -22.85 -0.48
N ARG A 293 22.63 -23.97 0.26
CA ARG A 293 21.38 -24.71 0.54
C ARG A 293 20.38 -23.89 1.34
N GLU A 294 20.85 -23.14 2.35
CA GLU A 294 20.01 -22.24 3.15
C GLU A 294 19.40 -21.13 2.29
N ILE A 295 20.21 -20.45 1.47
CA ILE A 295 19.76 -19.40 0.53
C ILE A 295 18.74 -19.99 -0.46
N LYS A 296 19.01 -21.17 -1.02
CA LYS A 296 18.10 -21.83 -1.95
C LYS A 296 16.75 -22.14 -1.30
N LYS A 297 16.76 -22.68 -0.08
CA LYS A 297 15.54 -22.96 0.69
C LYS A 297 14.75 -21.68 0.97
N GLU A 298 15.42 -20.59 1.33
CA GLU A 298 14.77 -19.30 1.55
C GLU A 298 14.13 -18.74 0.28
N LEU A 299 14.83 -18.82 -0.85
CA LEU A 299 14.32 -18.41 -2.16
C LEU A 299 13.11 -19.24 -2.60
N GLU A 300 13.10 -20.56 -2.34
CA GLU A 300 11.96 -21.42 -2.61
C GLU A 300 10.72 -21.00 -1.80
N VAL A 301 10.89 -20.70 -0.50
CA VAL A 301 9.80 -20.17 0.34
C VAL A 301 9.29 -18.83 -0.19
N LEU A 302 10.19 -17.92 -0.59
CA LEU A 302 9.80 -16.63 -1.15
C LEU A 302 9.01 -16.76 -2.45
N ARG A 303 9.42 -17.66 -3.34
CA ARG A 303 8.69 -17.97 -4.59
C ARG A 303 7.31 -18.53 -4.29
N MET A 304 7.20 -19.47 -3.37
CA MET A 304 5.91 -20.05 -3.00
C MET A 304 4.93 -19.00 -2.45
N ILE A 305 5.42 -18.04 -1.64
CA ILE A 305 4.59 -16.91 -1.16
C ILE A 305 4.17 -16.03 -2.33
N GLU A 306 5.10 -15.71 -3.24
CA GLU A 306 4.81 -14.94 -4.45
C GLU A 306 3.73 -15.62 -5.30
N ASP A 307 3.84 -16.93 -5.52
CA ASP A 307 2.87 -17.73 -6.27
C ASP A 307 1.50 -17.77 -5.57
N ALA A 308 1.47 -18.02 -4.25
CA ALA A 308 0.24 -18.07 -3.47
C ALA A 308 -0.49 -16.71 -3.44
N THR A 309 0.25 -15.63 -3.21
CA THR A 309 -0.31 -14.26 -3.18
C THR A 309 -0.74 -13.80 -4.57
N ASN A 310 0.00 -14.16 -5.62
CA ASN A 310 -0.38 -13.90 -7.00
C ASN A 310 -1.64 -14.68 -7.41
N PHE A 311 -1.74 -15.95 -7.00
CA PHE A 311 -2.92 -16.76 -7.24
C PHE A 311 -4.16 -16.15 -6.58
N ALA A 312 -4.07 -15.81 -5.29
CA ALA A 312 -5.18 -15.17 -4.58
C ALA A 312 -5.54 -13.81 -5.18
N ALA A 313 -4.55 -13.00 -5.57
CA ALA A 313 -4.79 -11.72 -6.23
C ALA A 313 -5.45 -11.87 -7.61
N ASN A 314 -5.13 -12.93 -8.37
CA ASN A 314 -5.84 -13.25 -9.61
C ASN A 314 -7.32 -13.54 -9.32
N LEU A 315 -7.63 -14.35 -8.30
CA LEU A 315 -9.01 -14.63 -7.91
C LEU A 315 -9.75 -13.36 -7.44
N ALA A 316 -9.07 -12.50 -6.69
CA ALA A 316 -9.62 -11.23 -6.21
C ALA A 316 -9.79 -10.16 -7.31
N SER A 317 -9.23 -10.38 -8.50
CA SER A 317 -9.41 -9.50 -9.67
C SER A 317 -10.69 -9.78 -10.47
N VAL A 318 -11.36 -10.91 -10.20
CA VAL A 318 -12.68 -11.23 -10.74
C VAL A 318 -13.72 -10.28 -10.12
N ASP A 319 -14.74 -9.87 -10.89
CA ASP A 319 -15.80 -8.99 -10.40
C ASP A 319 -16.48 -9.57 -9.15
N GLY A 320 -16.37 -8.84 -8.04
CA GLY A 320 -16.79 -9.27 -6.70
C GLY A 320 -15.64 -9.31 -5.69
N ALA A 321 -15.88 -9.98 -4.56
CA ALA A 321 -14.91 -10.13 -3.47
C ALA A 321 -14.27 -11.52 -3.46
N LEU A 322 -12.99 -11.56 -3.10
CA LEU A 322 -12.32 -12.77 -2.60
C LEU A 322 -12.67 -12.94 -1.14
N VAL A 323 -13.21 -14.11 -0.78
CA VAL A 323 -13.59 -14.43 0.59
C VAL A 323 -12.64 -15.46 1.15
N LEU A 324 -11.98 -15.07 2.23
CA LEU A 324 -11.07 -15.89 3.01
C LEU A 324 -11.71 -16.22 4.35
N ASN A 325 -11.50 -17.44 4.81
CA ASN A 325 -11.71 -17.78 6.22
C ASN A 325 -10.65 -17.10 7.10
N THR A 326 -10.84 -17.11 8.42
CA THR A 326 -9.88 -16.50 9.36
C THR A 326 -8.50 -17.16 9.35
N ASN A 327 -8.38 -18.38 8.82
CA ASN A 327 -7.11 -19.08 8.61
C ASN A 327 -6.52 -18.86 7.18
N LEU A 328 -7.00 -17.87 6.43
CA LEU A 328 -6.61 -17.58 5.04
C LEU A 328 -6.92 -18.68 4.00
N THR A 329 -7.72 -19.69 4.34
CA THR A 329 -8.23 -20.59 3.30
C THR A 329 -9.22 -19.86 2.39
N ILE A 330 -9.07 -20.03 1.08
CA ILE A 330 -9.95 -19.39 0.10
C ILE A 330 -11.26 -20.17 0.06
N ALA A 331 -12.35 -19.52 0.48
CA ALA A 331 -13.67 -20.12 0.50
C ALA A 331 -14.46 -19.84 -0.78
N SER A 332 -14.36 -18.61 -1.31
CA SER A 332 -14.98 -18.25 -2.58
C SER A 332 -14.34 -17.03 -3.23
N PHE A 333 -14.58 -16.82 -4.53
CA PHE A 333 -14.22 -15.60 -5.25
C PHE A 333 -15.40 -15.13 -6.13
N GLY A 334 -15.37 -13.85 -6.52
CA GLY A 334 -16.51 -13.21 -7.21
C GLY A 334 -17.76 -13.08 -6.33
N ALA A 335 -17.58 -13.04 -5.00
CA ALA A 335 -18.70 -12.95 -4.07
C ALA A 335 -19.32 -11.54 -4.10
N ARG A 336 -20.65 -11.47 -4.04
CA ARG A 336 -21.38 -10.20 -3.93
C ARG A 336 -21.84 -10.01 -2.49
N ILE A 337 -21.65 -8.80 -1.97
CA ILE A 337 -22.17 -8.43 -0.65
C ILE A 337 -23.67 -8.20 -0.81
N LEU A 338 -24.49 -9.04 -0.18
CA LEU A 338 -25.94 -8.90 -0.22
C LEU A 338 -26.34 -7.64 0.55
N ARG A 339 -27.14 -6.80 -0.09
CA ARG A 339 -27.81 -5.70 0.59
C ARG A 339 -28.93 -6.28 1.42
N THR A 340 -28.80 -6.23 2.74
CA THR A 340 -29.92 -6.54 3.63
C THR A 340 -30.85 -5.34 3.68
N ASP A 341 -32.16 -5.58 3.67
CA ASP A 341 -33.17 -4.55 3.94
C ASP A 341 -33.11 -4.04 5.39
N ASP A 342 -32.47 -4.82 6.28
CA ASP A 342 -32.04 -4.34 7.59
C ASP A 342 -30.97 -3.25 7.43
N GLU A 343 -31.27 -2.04 7.92
CA GLU A 343 -30.42 -0.85 7.85
C GLU A 343 -28.95 -1.19 8.15
N PHE A 344 -28.12 -1.29 7.12
CA PHE A 344 -26.67 -1.23 7.26
C PHE A 344 -26.34 0.15 7.85
N ARG A 345 -26.16 0.23 9.17
CA ARG A 345 -25.49 1.36 9.80
C ARG A 345 -24.01 1.25 9.47
N VAL A 346 -23.61 1.93 8.41
CA VAL A 346 -22.20 2.33 8.26
C VAL A 346 -21.90 3.24 9.44
N ILE A 347 -21.17 2.72 10.43
CA ILE A 347 -20.76 3.52 11.58
C ILE A 347 -19.53 4.31 11.14
N ASP A 348 -19.73 5.56 10.72
CA ASP A 348 -18.64 6.52 10.55
C ASP A 348 -18.18 6.99 11.94
N THR A 349 -17.22 6.29 12.55
CA THR A 349 -16.57 6.76 13.78
C THR A 349 -15.19 7.33 13.47
N LEU A 350 -15.15 8.60 13.05
CA LEU A 350 -13.95 9.43 13.21
C LEU A 350 -13.92 9.91 14.67
N HIS A 351 -13.18 9.22 15.54
CA HIS A 351 -12.86 9.80 16.84
C HIS A 351 -11.83 10.92 16.66
N ALA A 352 -12.31 12.16 16.65
CA ALA A 352 -11.52 13.33 17.00
C ALA A 352 -11.14 13.23 18.49
N ASN A 353 -10.03 12.58 18.79
CA ASN A 353 -9.34 12.79 20.07
C ASN A 353 -8.24 13.81 19.82
N THR A 354 -8.62 15.08 19.81
CA THR A 354 -7.68 16.19 19.98
C THR A 354 -8.42 17.31 20.69
N GLU A 355 -8.64 17.16 21.99
CA GLU A 355 -8.76 18.28 22.91
C GLU A 355 -8.70 17.76 24.36
N ALA A 356 -8.19 18.62 25.25
CA ALA A 356 -7.99 18.46 26.69
C ALA A 356 -6.73 17.71 27.18
N THR A 357 -5.56 18.35 27.03
CA THR A 357 -4.70 18.64 28.20
C THR A 357 -3.87 19.90 27.93
N SER A 358 -4.43 21.07 28.21
CA SER A 358 -3.65 22.26 28.54
C SER A 358 -4.44 23.11 29.54
N GLU A 359 -4.36 22.77 30.82
CA GLU A 359 -4.63 23.71 31.90
C GLU A 359 -3.41 23.76 32.83
N THR A 360 -2.66 24.85 32.66
CA THR A 360 -2.08 25.70 33.70
C THR A 360 -1.68 25.04 35.02
N ARG A 361 -0.36 24.83 35.17
CA ARG A 361 0.30 24.79 36.49
C ARG A 361 0.70 26.20 36.90
N THR A 362 0.12 26.69 37.99
CA THR A 362 0.71 27.72 38.84
C THR A 362 0.90 27.17 40.26
N HIS A 363 2.05 27.49 40.84
CA HIS A 363 2.46 27.25 42.24
C HIS A 363 1.37 27.72 43.24
N ASN A 364 1.18 27.21 44.47
CA ASN A 364 2.14 26.98 45.57
C ASN A 364 1.43 26.29 46.79
N PRO A 365 1.96 26.16 48.04
CA PRO A 365 2.20 24.84 48.66
C PRO A 365 1.56 24.55 50.04
N ILE A 366 1.63 23.27 50.44
CA ILE A 366 1.70 22.65 51.81
C ILE A 366 0.62 23.01 52.87
N LYS A 367 -0.08 21.96 53.37
CA LYS A 367 -0.24 21.65 54.82
C LYS A 367 -0.88 20.26 55.10
N LYS A 368 -0.11 19.43 55.81
CA LYS A 368 -0.41 18.48 56.92
C LYS A 368 -1.58 17.46 56.83
N THR A 369 -1.18 16.18 56.96
CA THR A 369 -1.89 14.94 57.42
C THR A 369 -2.47 15.03 58.86
N PRO A 370 -3.19 14.04 59.47
CA PRO A 370 -3.46 12.62 59.09
C PRO A 370 -4.89 12.04 59.40
N ARG A 371 -5.05 10.72 59.11
CA ARG A 371 -5.92 9.70 59.77
C ARG A 371 -7.45 9.75 59.60
N ASN A 372 -8.04 8.78 58.90
CA ASN A 372 -8.63 7.57 59.52
C ASN A 372 -9.32 6.66 58.49
N ALA A 373 -9.13 5.36 58.70
CA ALA A 373 -9.84 4.27 58.04
C ALA A 373 -11.17 4.02 58.77
N SER A 374 -12.25 3.86 58.00
CA SER A 374 -13.28 2.81 58.14
C SER A 374 -14.55 3.19 57.38
N GLN A 375 -15.23 2.15 56.88
CA GLN A 375 -16.60 2.14 56.36
C GLN A 375 -16.85 2.75 54.97
N LEU A 376 -16.90 1.90 53.96
CA LEU A 376 -17.96 1.97 52.94
C LEU A 376 -18.17 0.60 52.28
N SER A 377 -19.21 -0.08 52.74
CA SER A 377 -19.86 -1.17 52.04
C SER A 377 -20.87 -0.58 51.05
N SER A 378 -21.15 -1.38 50.01
CA SER A 378 -22.26 -1.29 49.07
C SER A 378 -22.05 -0.50 47.76
N LYS A 379 -22.20 -1.27 46.67
CA LYS A 379 -22.63 -0.87 45.32
C LYS A 379 -21.64 -0.05 44.47
N LEU A 380 -20.65 -0.76 43.91
CA LEU A 380 -20.12 -0.40 42.59
C LEU A 380 -20.57 -1.44 41.56
N ARG A 381 -21.65 -1.14 40.84
CA ARG A 381 -21.96 -1.80 39.57
C ARG A 381 -21.03 -1.19 38.53
N LEU A 382 -19.99 -1.93 38.13
CA LEU A 382 -19.21 -1.57 36.96
C LEU A 382 -20.14 -1.62 35.72
N PRO A 383 -20.22 -0.56 34.91
CA PRO A 383 -20.91 -0.67 33.64
C PRO A 383 -20.11 -1.62 32.74
N LEU A 384 -20.78 -2.68 32.29
CA LEU A 384 -20.37 -3.48 31.14
C LEU A 384 -20.07 -2.53 29.97
N ALA A 385 -18.79 -2.33 29.69
CA ALA A 385 -18.34 -1.63 28.50
C ALA A 385 -18.79 -2.43 27.28
N ARG A 386 -19.75 -1.88 26.55
CA ARG A 386 -20.07 -2.28 25.18
C ARG A 386 -18.87 -1.93 24.31
N ILE A 387 -18.26 -2.93 23.70
CA ILE A 387 -17.26 -2.73 22.66
C ILE A 387 -17.95 -2.93 21.32
N SER A 388 -18.38 -1.83 20.71
CA SER A 388 -18.62 -1.70 19.27
C SER A 388 -17.28 -1.47 18.57
N ASP A 389 -17.07 -2.04 17.39
CA ASP A 389 -16.24 -1.44 16.33
C ASP A 389 -16.26 -2.32 15.06
N ILE A 390 -16.99 -1.87 14.04
CA ILE A 390 -16.80 -2.25 12.64
C ILE A 390 -16.01 -1.11 12.02
N ARG A 391 -14.90 -1.40 11.32
CA ARG A 391 -14.13 -0.38 10.59
C ARG A 391 -14.12 -0.72 9.11
N CYS A 392 -15.07 -0.13 8.40
CA CYS A 392 -15.01 0.00 6.95
C CYS A 392 -14.17 1.24 6.64
N ILE A 393 -13.23 1.15 5.70
CA ILE A 393 -12.59 2.31 5.11
C ILE A 393 -13.02 2.37 3.64
N ARG A 394 -14.17 3.02 3.37
CA ARG A 394 -14.39 3.88 2.21
C ARG A 394 -15.79 4.49 2.17
N ARG A 395 -15.85 5.77 1.81
CA ARG A 395 -17.06 6.57 1.60
C ARG A 395 -17.67 6.24 0.23
N TRP A 396 -18.89 5.71 0.20
CA TRP A 396 -19.73 5.65 -1.01
C TRP A 396 -20.82 6.73 -0.89
N HIS A 397 -20.83 7.70 -1.81
CA HIS A 397 -21.94 8.66 -1.90
C HIS A 397 -23.08 8.03 -2.71
N ILE A 398 -24.09 7.49 -2.02
CA ILE A 398 -25.37 7.14 -2.62
C ILE A 398 -26.36 8.26 -2.28
N LYS A 399 -26.83 9.00 -3.29
CA LYS A 399 -27.93 9.96 -3.13
C LYS A 399 -29.20 9.19 -2.78
N ARG A 400 -29.73 9.40 -1.56
CA ARG A 400 -31.06 8.91 -1.16
C ARG A 400 -32.13 9.82 -1.75
N HIS A 401 -33.10 9.25 -2.44
CA HIS A 401 -34.44 9.84 -2.55
C HIS A 401 -35.24 9.40 -1.31
N ALA A 402 -35.84 10.38 -0.64
CA ALA A 402 -36.65 10.15 0.55
C ALA A 402 -38.05 9.66 0.16
N SER A 403 -38.56 8.66 0.88
CA SER A 403 -39.99 8.41 1.03
C SER A 403 -40.25 8.01 2.49
N PRO A 404 -41.34 8.47 3.13
CA PRO A 404 -41.57 8.26 4.55
C PRO A 404 -42.45 7.04 4.86
N GLU A 405 -42.32 6.61 6.12
CA GLU A 405 -43.15 5.66 6.89
C GLU A 405 -42.81 4.16 6.82
N ILE A 406 -42.42 3.57 7.96
CA ILE A 406 -43.25 2.66 8.79
C ILE A 406 -42.40 1.85 9.82
N ARG A 407 -42.90 1.88 11.08
CA ARG A 407 -42.81 0.95 12.25
C ARG A 407 -41.49 0.52 12.90
N LYS A 408 -41.58 0.45 14.25
CA LYS A 408 -40.53 0.08 15.23
C LYS A 408 -40.18 -1.42 15.19
N PRO A 409 -38.89 -1.81 15.25
CA PRO A 409 -38.50 -3.22 15.30
C PRO A 409 -38.42 -3.79 16.74
N ARG A 410 -38.69 -5.10 16.84
CA ARG A 410 -38.52 -5.94 18.04
C ARG A 410 -37.03 -6.17 18.32
N LYS A 411 -36.67 -6.26 19.60
CA LYS A 411 -35.31 -6.55 20.08
C LYS A 411 -34.94 -8.02 19.79
N HIS A 412 -34.14 -8.26 18.76
CA HIS A 412 -33.39 -9.51 18.61
C HIS A 412 -31.99 -9.36 19.23
N LEU A 413 -31.52 -10.42 19.89
CA LEU A 413 -30.16 -10.53 20.44
C LEU A 413 -29.15 -10.40 19.30
N ALA A 414 -28.35 -9.34 19.34
CA ALA A 414 -27.26 -9.11 18.40
C ALA A 414 -26.15 -10.14 18.63
N THR A 415 -25.95 -11.04 17.67
CA THR A 415 -24.71 -11.79 17.51
C THR A 415 -23.68 -10.83 16.93
N ASN A 416 -22.59 -10.58 17.65
CA ASN A 416 -21.53 -9.68 17.22
C ASN A 416 -20.69 -10.38 16.15
N VAL A 417 -20.86 -9.95 14.91
CA VAL A 417 -20.07 -10.44 13.78
C VAL A 417 -18.94 -9.45 13.48
N ALA A 418 -17.72 -9.95 13.30
CA ALA A 418 -16.55 -9.14 12.97
C ALA A 418 -16.04 -9.48 11.56
N TYR A 419 -16.19 -8.53 10.63
CA TYR A 419 -15.60 -8.61 9.29
C TYR A 419 -14.36 -7.73 9.22
N VAL A 420 -13.31 -8.21 8.56
CA VAL A 420 -12.25 -7.33 8.06
C VAL A 420 -12.42 -7.25 6.55
N VAL A 421 -13.04 -6.16 6.11
CA VAL A 421 -13.14 -5.81 4.69
C VAL A 421 -11.92 -4.96 4.36
N ILE A 422 -11.03 -5.51 3.55
CA ILE A 422 -9.89 -4.77 3.02
C ILE A 422 -10.13 -4.59 1.54
N SER A 423 -10.51 -3.36 1.16
CA SER A 423 -10.72 -2.99 -0.23
C SER A 423 -9.47 -2.24 -0.73
N PHE A 424 -8.92 -2.71 -1.83
CA PHE A 424 -7.97 -1.95 -2.64
C PHE A 424 -8.69 -1.55 -3.91
N SER A 425 -8.83 -0.26 -4.14
CA SER A 425 -9.46 0.23 -5.36
C SER A 425 -8.44 1.03 -6.14
N ILE A 426 -7.96 0.43 -7.24
CA ILE A 426 -7.68 1.24 -8.41
C ILE A 426 -9.04 1.76 -8.89
N TYR A 427 -9.12 3.05 -9.18
CA TYR A 427 -10.30 3.65 -9.79
C TYR A 427 -10.48 3.19 -11.25
N ALA A 428 -10.83 1.92 -11.44
CA ALA A 428 -11.45 1.42 -12.66
C ALA A 428 -12.97 1.48 -12.43
N GLN A 429 -13.59 2.60 -12.80
CA GLN A 429 -15.05 2.62 -12.94
C GLN A 429 -15.36 1.85 -14.22
N ALA A 430 -15.97 0.67 -14.10
CA ALA A 430 -16.50 -0.06 -15.24
C ALA A 430 -17.43 0.85 -16.05
N ARG A 431 -17.25 0.88 -17.37
CA ARG A 431 -18.26 1.38 -18.30
C ARG A 431 -19.51 0.52 -18.12
N ILE A 432 -20.59 1.10 -17.62
CA ILE A 432 -21.93 0.55 -17.88
C ILE A 432 -22.31 1.13 -19.24
N ASP A 433 -22.00 0.37 -20.29
CA ASP A 433 -22.54 0.63 -21.62
C ASP A 433 -24.04 0.31 -21.57
N THR A 434 -24.85 1.36 -21.41
CA THR A 434 -26.26 1.31 -21.79
C THR A 434 -26.34 1.67 -23.26
N ALA A 435 -25.97 0.72 -24.11
CA ALA A 435 -26.22 0.76 -25.54
C ALA A 435 -27.25 -0.29 -25.90
N ASN A 436 -28.41 0.20 -26.33
CA ASN A 436 -29.39 -0.43 -27.21
C ASN A 436 -30.25 -1.58 -26.64
N PHE A 437 -31.48 -1.22 -26.24
CA PHE A 437 -32.67 -1.93 -26.72
C PHE A 437 -33.60 -0.89 -27.36
N HIS A 438 -34.15 -1.28 -28.51
CA HIS A 438 -35.18 -0.56 -29.26
C HIS A 438 -36.39 -0.19 -28.42
#